data_AF-G8NXW7-F1
#
_entry.id   AF-G8NXW7-F1
#
_cell.length_a   1.000
_cell.length_b   1.000
_cell.length_c   1.000
_cell.angle_alpha   90.00
_cell.angle_beta   90.00
_cell.angle_gamma   90.00
#
_symmetry.space_group_name_H-M   'P 1'
#
loop_
_entity.id
_entity.type
_entity.pdbx_description
1 polymer ?
#
loop_
_entity_poly.entity_id
_entity_poly.type
_entity_poly.pdbx_seq_one_letter_code
_entity_poly.pdbx_strand_id
1 'polypeptide(L)' 'MPETKTLRCPICRKDVPLDTPEVPFCSERCRTIDLGKWASGDYKISSPILDPDLLEDLEHAQQQQHPTDESKWKN' A
#
# COMPACT_ATOMS: atom_id res chain seq x y z
N MET A 1 31.91 21.14 14.42
CA MET A 1 31.41 19.75 14.35
C MET A 1 30.58 19.65 13.10
N PRO A 2 30.83 18.71 12.16
CA PRO A 2 29.93 18.53 11.04
C PRO A 2 28.57 18.07 11.59
N GLU A 3 27.51 18.77 11.22
CA GLU A 3 26.14 18.41 11.58
C GLU A 3 25.72 17.21 10.73
N THR A 4 25.43 16.08 11.37
CA THR A 4 24.96 14.87 10.69
C THR A 4 23.50 15.04 10.33
N LYS A 5 23.20 15.03 9.03
CA LYS A 5 21.81 15.09 8.54
C LYS A 5 21.08 13.82 8.97
N THR A 6 19.82 13.95 9.39
CA THR A 6 18.99 12.82 9.85
C THR A 6 17.65 12.74 9.11
N LEU A 7 17.09 11.54 8.98
CA LEU A 7 15.72 11.27 8.54
C LEU A 7 14.91 10.60 9.65
N ARG A 8 13.57 10.56 9.48
CA ARG A 8 12.67 9.80 10.36
C ARG A 8 12.41 8.41 9.77
N CYS A 9 12.65 7.36 10.55
CA CYS A 9 12.29 5.99 10.16
C CYS A 9 10.78 5.91 9.84
N PRO A 10 10.39 5.40 8.66
CA PRO A 10 8.98 5.37 8.26
C PRO A 10 8.12 4.40 9.09
N ILE A 11 8.74 3.45 9.79
CA ILE A 11 8.03 2.43 10.59
C ILE A 11 7.81 2.88 12.04
N CYS A 12 8.83 3.44 12.69
CA CYS A 12 8.80 3.75 14.13
C CYS A 12 9.12 5.21 14.47
N ARG A 13 9.44 6.05 13.48
CA ARG A 13 9.76 7.48 13.59
C ARG A 13 10.99 7.83 14.45
N LYS A 14 11.85 6.86 14.77
CA LYS A 14 13.17 7.14 15.34
C LYS A 14 14.06 7.89 14.32
N ASP A 15 14.93 8.76 14.80
CA ASP A 15 15.91 9.46 13.96
C ASP A 15 16.96 8.48 13.40
N VAL A 16 17.29 8.64 12.13
CA VAL A 16 18.26 7.82 11.38
C VAL A 16 19.31 8.76 10.80
N PRO A 17 20.58 8.69 11.23
CA PRO A 17 21.65 9.48 10.62
C PRO A 17 21.86 9.05 9.17
N LEU A 18 22.04 10.02 8.26
CA LEU A 18 22.15 9.76 6.81
C LEU A 18 23.43 9.04 6.41
N ASP A 19 24.42 8.95 7.29
CA ASP A 19 25.73 8.33 7.08
C ASP A 19 25.80 6.86 7.53
N THR A 20 24.68 6.26 7.93
CA THR A 20 24.63 4.84 8.32
C THR A 20 24.01 3.96 7.22
N PRO A 21 24.36 2.67 7.14
CA PRO A 21 23.82 1.77 6.12
C PRO A 21 22.35 1.37 6.34
N GLU A 22 21.78 1.66 7.52
CA GLU A 22 20.40 1.31 7.85
C GLU A 22 19.35 2.22 7.18
N VAL A 23 19.76 3.39 6.67
CA VAL A 23 18.87 4.36 6.01
C VAL A 23 18.02 3.70 4.90
N PRO A 24 16.69 3.94 4.85
CA PRO A 24 15.91 4.93 5.61
C PRO A 24 15.35 4.42 6.95
N PHE A 25 15.71 3.22 7.39
CA PHE A 25 15.17 2.58 8.59
C PHE A 25 16.14 2.73 9.78
N CYS A 26 15.63 2.61 11.01
CA CYS A 26 16.50 2.65 12.19
C CYS A 26 17.13 1.28 12.54
N SER A 27 16.70 0.20 11.90
CA SER A 27 17.18 -1.17 12.13
C SER A 27 16.64 -2.16 11.10
N GLU A 28 17.27 -3.33 11.02
CA GLU A 28 16.79 -4.47 10.23
C GLU A 28 15.35 -4.86 10.56
N ARG A 29 14.97 -4.87 11.84
CA ARG A 29 13.59 -5.15 12.27
C ARG A 29 12.58 -4.24 11.56
N CYS A 30 12.87 -2.94 11.44
CA CYS A 30 11.95 -2.01 10.78
C CYS A 30 11.89 -2.28 9.27
N ARG A 31 13.01 -2.63 8.63
CA ARG A 31 13.06 -3.04 7.22
C ARG A 31 12.19 -4.28 6.97
N THR A 32 12.26 -5.29 7.83
CA THR A 32 11.44 -6.51 7.70
C THR A 32 9.95 -6.23 7.90
N ILE A 33 9.59 -5.35 8.85
CA ILE A 33 8.18 -4.95 9.05
C ILE A 33 7.64 -4.23 7.83
N ASP A 34 8.42 -3.32 7.24
CA ASP A 34 8.01 -2.61 6.02
C ASP A 34 7.75 -3.59 4.87
N LEU A 35 8.66 -4.54 4.66
CA LEU A 35 8.49 -5.60 3.68
C LEU A 35 7.24 -6.44 3.96
N GLY A 36 6.94 -6.74 5.23
CA GLY A 36 5.72 -7.43 5.63
C GLY A 36 4.46 -6.67 5.22
N LYS A 37 4.42 -5.35 5.45
CA LYS A 37 3.28 -4.50 5.04
C LYS A 37 3.08 -4.47 3.52
N TRP A 38 4.18 -4.46 2.76
CA TRP A 38 4.11 -4.62 1.30
C TRP A 38 3.53 -5.96 0.91
N ALA A 39 4.04 -7.05 1.47
CA ALA A 39 3.59 -8.41 1.17
C ALA A 39 2.12 -8.65 1.55
N SER A 40 1.64 -8.01 2.62
CA SER A 40 0.25 -8.11 3.07
C SER A 40 -0.71 -7.18 2.31
N GLY A 41 -0.22 -6.27 1.46
CA GLY A 41 -1.05 -5.30 0.75
C GLY A 41 -1.59 -4.17 1.65
N ASP A 42 -0.96 -3.93 2.80
CA ASP A 42 -1.36 -2.86 3.72
C ASP A 42 -1.14 -1.46 3.12
N TYR A 43 -0.12 -1.34 2.25
CA TYR A 43 0.13 -0.13 1.48
C TYR A 43 -0.80 -0.09 0.28
N LYS A 44 -1.82 0.77 0.38
CA LYS A 44 -2.79 1.02 -0.70
C LYS A 44 -2.92 2.51 -0.96
N ILE A 45 -3.02 2.87 -2.23
CA ILE A 45 -3.38 4.22 -2.66
C ILE A 45 -4.84 4.17 -3.08
N SER A 46 -5.71 4.72 -2.25
CA SER A 46 -7.12 4.91 -2.61
C SER A 46 -7.29 6.33 -3.12
N SER A 47 -7.36 6.49 -4.44
CA SER A 47 -7.84 7.72 -5.07
C SER A 47 -9.17 7.44 -5.75
N PRO A 48 -10.13 8.37 -5.72
CA PRO A 48 -11.30 8.27 -6.58
C PRO A 48 -10.83 8.25 -8.04
N ILE A 49 -11.47 7.42 -8.84
CA ILE A 49 -11.25 7.41 -10.28
C ILE A 49 -12.01 8.63 -10.82
N LEU A 50 -11.29 9.49 -11.54
CA LEU A 50 -11.82 10.75 -12.09
C LEU A 50 -12.02 10.69 -13.60
N ASP A 51 -11.56 9.62 -14.23
CA ASP A 51 -11.73 9.37 -15.65
C ASP A 51 -13.13 8.77 -15.88
N PRO A 52 -14.05 9.49 -16.57
CA PRO A 52 -15.42 9.02 -16.77
C PRO A 52 -15.50 7.72 -17.57
N ASP A 53 -14.66 7.55 -18.59
CA ASP A 53 -14.68 6.36 -19.45
C ASP A 53 -14.25 5.12 -18.64
N LEU A 54 -13.22 5.29 -17.79
CA LEU A 54 -12.77 4.24 -16.87
C LEU A 54 -13.83 3.94 -15.79
N LEU A 55 -14.60 4.93 -15.36
CA LEU A 55 -15.72 4.73 -14.44
C LEU A 55 -16.80 3.84 -15.06
N GLU A 56 -17.24 4.17 -16.27
CA GLU A 56 -18.24 3.41 -17.02
C GLU A 56 -17.79 1.95 -17.24
N ASP A 57 -16.55 1.73 -17.66
CA ASP A 57 -15.99 0.39 -17.86
C ASP A 57 -15.97 -0.46 -16.58
N LEU A 58 -15.65 0.15 -15.45
CA LEU A 58 -15.64 -0.54 -14.15
C LEU A 58 -17.05 -0.87 -13.66
N GLU A 59 -18.01 0.04 -13.87
CA GLU A 59 -19.43 -0.19 -13.55
C GLU A 59 -19.99 -1.37 -14.37
N HIS A 60 -19.72 -1.40 -15.68
CA HIS A 60 -20.10 -2.51 -16.56
C HIS A 60 -19.46 -3.83 -16.12
N ALA A 61 -18.18 -3.83 -15.74
CA ALA A 61 -17.48 -5.02 -15.27
C ALA A 61 -18.06 -5.56 -13.95
N GLN A 62 -18.52 -4.69 -13.05
CA GLN A 62 -19.16 -5.08 -11.80
C GLN A 62 -20.56 -5.66 -12.00
N GLN A 63 -21.36 -5.09 -12.91
CA GLN A 63 -22.72 -5.58 -13.20
C GLN A 63 -22.74 -6.96 -13.87
N GLN A 64 -21.72 -7.29 -14.67
CA GLN A 64 -21.60 -8.61 -15.29
C GLN A 64 -21.24 -9.73 -14.29
N GLN A 65 -20.72 -9.39 -13.10
CA GLN A 65 -20.37 -10.35 -12.05
C GLN A 65 -21.50 -10.61 -11.04
N HIS A 66 -22.63 -9.92 -11.15
CA HIS A 66 -23.84 -10.25 -10.41
C HIS A 66 -24.69 -11.23 -11.22
N PRO A 67 -24.60 -12.57 -11.01
CA PRO A 67 -25.68 -13.43 -11.45
C PRO A 67 -26.89 -13.10 -10.57
N THR A 68 -27.82 -12.28 -11.08
CA THR A 68 -29.14 -12.10 -10.46
C THR A 68 -30.03 -13.33 -10.68
N ASP A 69 -29.46 -14.52 -10.61
CA ASP A 69 -30.20 -15.76 -10.81
C ASP A 69 -29.95 -16.71 -9.64
N GLU A 70 -30.74 -16.50 -8.58
CA GLU A 70 -30.87 -17.42 -7.44
C GLU A 70 -31.26 -18.85 -7.88
N SER A 71 -31.67 -19.06 -9.14
CA SER A 71 -32.05 -20.36 -9.68
C SER A 71 -30.85 -21.26 -10.00
N LYS A 72 -29.61 -20.72 -10.04
CA LYS A 72 -28.42 -21.47 -10.50
C LYS A 72 -27.82 -22.42 -9.44
N TRP A 73 -28.10 -22.24 -8.15
CA TRP A 73 -27.53 -23.07 -7.06
C TRP A 73 -28.50 -24.12 -6.49
N LYS A 74 -29.74 -24.17 -6.99
CA LYS A 74 -30.81 -25.06 -6.46
C LYS A 74 -30.97 -26.40 -7.17
N ASN A 75 -30.00 -26.82 -7.99
CA ASN A 75 -29.97 -28.17 -8.60
C ASN A 75 -28.87 -29.03 -8.01
#